data_AF-A0A8T6LQN3-F1
#
_entry.id   AF-A0A8T6LQN3-F1
#
_cell.length_a   1.000
_cell.length_b   1.000
_cell.length_c   1.000
_cell.angle_alpha   90.00
_cell.angle_beta   90.00
_cell.angle_gamma   90.00
#
_symmetry.space_group_name_H-M   'P 1'
#
loop_
_entity.id
_entity.type
_entity.pdbx_description
1 polymer ?
#
loop_
_entity_poly.entity_id
_entity_poly.type
_entity_poly.pdbx_seq_one_letter_code
_entity_poly.pdbx_strand_id
1 'polypeptide(L)'
;MGKSEQAAAPMEAVREDVRRALREDVGAGDVSAGLLPGDAHAAAEVVAREECVLCGRDWFDEVFRACDERIEVRWRIAEGGTTTAGGSVCELEGPVRG
;
A
#
# COMPACT_ATOMS: atom_id res chain seq x y z
N MET A 1 25.27 -13.62 14.75
CA MET A 1 24.02 -12.84 14.82
C MET A 1 23.11 -13.33 13.70
N GLY A 2 22.08 -14.11 14.05
CA GLY A 2 21.18 -14.74 13.09
C GLY A 2 20.33 -13.70 12.37
N LYS A 3 20.30 -13.76 11.03
CA LYS A 3 19.25 -13.12 10.26
C LYS A 3 17.97 -13.89 10.59
N SER A 4 17.08 -13.30 11.37
CA SER A 4 15.72 -13.80 11.50
C SER A 4 15.08 -13.66 10.12
N GLU A 5 14.88 -14.78 9.42
CA GLU A 5 13.94 -14.84 8.30
C GLU A 5 12.58 -14.44 8.84
N GLN A 6 12.12 -13.23 8.51
CA GLN A 6 10.74 -12.83 8.77
C GLN A 6 9.85 -13.66 7.85
N ALA A 7 8.93 -14.41 8.43
CA ALA A 7 7.95 -15.17 7.66
C ALA A 7 6.99 -14.19 6.97
N ALA A 8 6.99 -14.19 5.64
CA ALA A 8 5.99 -13.47 4.85
C ALA A 8 4.58 -13.96 5.19
N ALA A 9 3.59 -13.09 5.10
CA ALA A 9 2.21 -13.47 5.40
C ALA A 9 1.72 -14.53 4.39
N PRO A 10 0.80 -15.43 4.78
CA PRO A 10 0.18 -16.34 3.83
C PRO A 10 -0.58 -15.55 2.76
N MET A 11 -0.08 -15.54 1.52
CA MET A 11 -0.60 -14.71 0.43
C MET A 11 -2.08 -14.96 0.12
N GLU A 12 -2.60 -16.15 0.41
CA GLU A 12 -4.02 -16.44 0.28
C GLU A 12 -4.85 -15.61 1.28
N ALA A 13 -4.44 -15.56 2.55
CA ALA A 13 -5.11 -14.76 3.58
C ALA A 13 -5.03 -13.27 3.26
N VAL A 14 -3.85 -12.79 2.81
CA VAL A 14 -3.67 -11.39 2.38
C VAL A 14 -4.66 -11.02 1.27
N ARG A 15 -4.76 -11.85 0.22
CA ARG A 15 -5.70 -11.63 -0.88
C ARG A 15 -7.16 -11.67 -0.45
N GLU A 16 -7.52 -12.56 0.48
CA GLU A 16 -8.87 -12.63 1.02
C GLU A 16 -9.23 -11.36 1.79
N ASP A 17 -8.35 -10.89 2.67
CA ASP A 17 -8.52 -9.65 3.42
C ASP A 17 -8.64 -8.44 2.50
N VAL A 18 -7.74 -8.31 1.51
CA VAL A 18 -7.78 -7.21 0.55
C VAL A 18 -9.08 -7.22 -0.24
N ARG A 19 -9.51 -8.37 -0.75
CA ARG A 19 -10.79 -8.48 -1.47
C ARG A 19 -11.98 -8.12 -0.60
N ARG A 20 -11.96 -8.51 0.68
CA ARG A 20 -13.03 -8.20 1.63
C ARG A 20 -13.10 -6.70 1.90
N ALA A 21 -11.95 -6.07 2.16
CA ALA A 21 -11.85 -4.63 2.43
C ALA A 21 -12.26 -3.80 1.20
N LEU A 22 -11.72 -4.10 0.02
CA LEU A 22 -12.08 -3.37 -1.22
C LEU A 22 -13.56 -3.50 -1.58
N ARG A 23 -14.16 -4.68 -1.34
CA ARG A 23 -15.60 -4.87 -1.58
C ARG A 23 -16.46 -4.01 -0.66
N GLU A 24 -16.05 -3.85 0.60
CA GLU A 24 -16.76 -3.06 1.60
C GLU A 24 -16.64 -1.56 1.32
N ASP A 25 -15.43 -1.07 1.05
CA ASP A 25 -15.14 0.36 0.91
C ASP A 25 -15.47 0.89 -0.50
N VAL A 26 -15.04 0.19 -1.55
CA VAL A 26 -15.17 0.64 -2.95
C VAL A 26 -16.44 0.09 -3.61
N GLY A 27 -16.79 -1.17 -3.33
CA GLY A 27 -18.00 -1.80 -3.86
C GLY A 27 -18.13 -1.72 -5.39
N ALA A 28 -19.05 -0.88 -5.88
CA ALA A 28 -19.29 -0.68 -7.31
C ALA A 28 -18.33 0.34 -7.98
N GLY A 29 -17.47 1.01 -7.20
CA GLY A 29 -16.48 1.98 -7.68
C GLY A 29 -16.43 3.27 -6.84
N ASP A 30 -15.30 3.97 -6.90
CA ASP A 30 -15.15 5.31 -6.31
C ASP A 30 -15.70 6.39 -7.27
N VAL A 31 -16.87 6.92 -6.95
CA VAL A 31 -17.53 7.97 -7.74
C VAL A 31 -16.76 9.30 -7.70
N SER A 32 -16.07 9.59 -6.59
CA SER A 32 -15.33 10.83 -6.42
C SER A 32 -14.04 10.84 -7.24
N ALA A 33 -13.37 9.69 -7.37
CA ALA A 33 -12.26 9.51 -8.30
C ALA A 33 -12.66 9.83 -9.76
N GLY A 34 -13.95 9.68 -10.09
CA GLY A 34 -14.54 10.05 -11.37
C GLY A 34 -14.37 11.54 -11.77
N LEU A 35 -14.05 12.41 -10.81
CA LEU A 35 -13.82 13.85 -11.05
C LEU A 35 -12.40 14.17 -11.54
N LEU A 36 -11.44 13.27 -11.34
CA LEU A 36 -10.05 13.44 -11.78
C LEU A 36 -9.91 13.10 -13.27
N PRO A 37 -8.98 13.66 -14.05
CA PRO A 37 -8.77 13.21 -15.44
C PRO A 37 -8.42 11.71 -15.50
N GLY A 38 -8.97 10.97 -16.47
CA GLY A 38 -8.83 9.52 -16.55
C GLY A 38 -7.43 9.03 -16.92
N ASP A 39 -6.61 9.89 -17.50
CA ASP A 39 -5.23 9.66 -17.93
C ASP A 39 -4.18 10.29 -17.01
N ALA A 40 -4.63 11.00 -15.96
CA ALA A 40 -3.71 11.63 -15.03
C ALA A 40 -2.91 10.60 -14.23
N HIS A 41 -1.64 10.93 -14.01
CA HIS A 41 -0.72 10.20 -13.14
C HIS A 41 -0.27 11.11 -12.00
N ALA A 42 0.03 10.52 -10.85
CA ALA A 42 0.60 11.21 -9.71
C ALA A 42 1.67 10.37 -9.02
N ALA A 43 2.51 11.07 -8.27
CA ALA A 43 3.38 10.49 -7.27
C ALA A 43 2.86 10.87 -5.87
N ALA A 44 2.98 9.95 -4.92
CA ALA A 44 2.60 10.15 -3.53
C ALA A 44 3.66 9.57 -2.59
N GLU A 45 3.67 10.05 -1.36
CA GLU A 45 4.57 9.58 -0.30
C GLU A 45 3.76 9.25 0.95
N VAL A 46 4.03 8.09 1.54
CA VAL A 46 3.49 7.69 2.83
C VAL A 46 4.47 8.11 3.91
N VAL A 47 4.01 8.92 4.86
CA VAL A 47 4.83 9.47 5.95
C VAL A 47 4.26 9.02 7.30
N ALA A 48 5.12 8.54 8.19
CA ALA A 48 4.75 8.20 9.55
C ALA A 48 4.53 9.48 10.38
N ARG A 49 3.38 9.62 11.04
CA ARG A 49 3.09 10.78 11.89
C ARG A 49 3.70 10.69 13.29
N GLU A 50 3.98 9.47 13.74
CA GLU A 50 4.58 9.15 15.02
C GLU A 50 5.66 8.07 14.81
N GLU A 51 6.49 7.84 15.84
CA GLU A 51 7.45 6.73 15.80
C GLU A 51 6.72 5.39 15.75
N CYS A 52 7.10 4.50 14.83
CA CYS A 52 6.47 3.20 14.69
C CYS A 52 7.42 2.12 14.15
N VAL A 53 6.98 0.87 14.29
CA VAL A 53 7.55 -0.29 13.60
C VAL A 53 6.62 -0.59 12.42
N LEU A 54 7.17 -0.67 11.21
CA LEU A 54 6.42 -0.98 10.01
C LEU A 54 5.98 -2.44 10.02
N CYS A 55 4.69 -2.67 9.82
CA CYS A 55 4.16 -3.98 9.47
C CYS A 55 3.05 -3.90 8.41
N GLY A 56 2.86 -4.99 7.66
CA GLY A 56 1.75 -5.13 6.72
C GLY A 56 2.07 -4.75 5.28
N ARG A 57 3.35 -4.76 4.87
CA ARG A 57 3.74 -4.45 3.48
C ARG A 57 3.01 -5.31 2.45
N ASP A 58 2.87 -6.60 2.72
CA ASP A 58 2.20 -7.54 1.82
C ASP A 58 0.75 -7.15 1.52
N TRP A 59 0.01 -6.65 2.53
CA TRP A 59 -1.36 -6.17 2.33
C TRP A 59 -1.39 -4.87 1.53
N PHE A 60 -0.47 -3.95 1.83
CA PHE A 60 -0.39 -2.67 1.13
C PHE A 60 -0.08 -2.87 -0.36
N ASP A 61 0.92 -3.70 -0.67
CA ASP A 61 1.28 -4.05 -2.05
C ASP A 61 0.11 -4.74 -2.77
N GLU A 62 -0.58 -5.68 -2.11
CA GLU A 62 -1.71 -6.38 -2.71
C GLU A 62 -2.93 -5.48 -2.92
N VAL A 63 -3.18 -4.48 -2.06
CA VAL A 63 -4.24 -3.47 -2.28
C VAL A 63 -3.99 -2.72 -3.58
N PHE A 64 -2.80 -2.10 -3.73
CA PHE A 64 -2.51 -1.32 -4.94
C PHE A 64 -2.48 -2.19 -6.19
N ARG A 65 -1.93 -3.40 -6.11
CA ARG A 65 -1.95 -4.37 -7.22
C ARG A 65 -3.36 -4.77 -7.62
N ALA A 66 -4.29 -4.89 -6.67
CA ALA A 66 -5.68 -5.26 -6.93
C ALA A 66 -6.52 -4.09 -7.47
N CYS A 67 -6.18 -2.85 -7.11
CA CYS A 67 -6.78 -1.64 -7.67
C CYS A 67 -6.29 -1.40 -9.11
N ASP A 68 -4.97 -1.28 -9.31
CA ASP A 68 -4.34 -1.13 -10.62
C ASP A 68 -2.87 -1.54 -10.57
N GLU A 69 -2.53 -2.56 -11.37
CA GLU A 69 -1.18 -3.10 -11.48
C GLU A 69 -0.13 -2.11 -12.02
N ARG A 70 -0.56 -0.97 -12.56
CA ARG A 70 0.31 0.11 -13.03
C ARG A 70 0.84 0.98 -11.89
N ILE A 71 0.33 0.83 -10.67
CA ILE A 71 0.82 1.58 -9.51
C ILE A 71 2.07 0.90 -8.95
N GLU A 72 3.18 1.65 -8.93
CA GLU A 72 4.45 1.18 -8.40
C GLU A 72 4.65 1.63 -6.96
N VAL A 73 4.93 0.68 -6.05
CA VAL A 73 5.28 0.96 -4.66
C VAL A 73 6.79 0.82 -4.46
N ARG A 74 7.44 1.88 -3.95
CA ARG A 74 8.87 1.92 -3.63
C ARG A 74 9.06 2.06 -2.12
N TRP A 75 9.26 0.94 -1.44
CA TRP A 75 9.48 0.90 0.01
C TRP A 75 10.85 1.48 0.40
N ARG A 76 10.84 2.35 1.42
CA ARG A 76 12.06 2.89 2.05
C ARG A 76 12.42 2.15 3.33
N ILE A 77 11.46 1.44 3.92
CA ILE A 77 11.61 0.72 5.18
C ILE A 77 11.27 -0.76 4.97
N ALA A 78 12.07 -1.64 5.58
CA ALA A 78 11.81 -3.07 5.59
C ALA A 78 10.61 -3.43 6.50
N GLU A 79 9.95 -4.56 6.25
CA GLU A 79 9.03 -5.14 7.24
C GLU A 79 9.76 -5.32 8.58
N GLY A 80 9.11 -4.95 9.68
CA GLY A 80 9.71 -4.90 11.02
C GLY A 80 10.76 -3.79 11.24
N GLY A 81 11.02 -2.94 10.24
CA GLY A 81 11.87 -1.77 10.37
C GLY A 81 11.18 -0.65 11.16
N THR A 82 11.96 0.30 11.69
CA THR A 82 11.42 1.42 12.47
C THR A 82 11.55 2.76 11.74
N THR A 83 10.66 3.70 12.04
CA THR A 83 10.75 5.10 11.61
C THR A 83 10.34 6.02 12.74
N THR A 84 10.84 7.25 12.69
CA THR A 84 10.41 8.35 13.56
C THR A 84 9.23 9.10 12.95
N ALA A 85 8.63 9.98 13.75
CA ALA A 85 7.67 10.97 13.25
C ALA A 85 8.29 11.79 12.08
N GLY A 86 7.50 11.98 11.03
CA GLY A 86 7.89 12.65 9.79
C GLY A 86 8.72 11.78 8.83
N GLY A 87 9.05 10.53 9.19
CA GLY A 87 9.85 9.66 8.34
C GLY A 87 9.06 9.07 7.16
N SER A 88 9.72 9.02 6.00
CA SER A 88 9.21 8.43 4.76
C SER A 88 9.16 6.91 4.84
N VAL A 89 7.99 6.32 4.60
CA VAL A 89 7.76 4.87 4.65
C VAL A 89 7.90 4.25 3.26
N CYS A 90 7.19 4.82 2.28
CA CYS A 90 7.26 4.43 0.88
C CYS A 90 6.81 5.56 -0.04
N GLU A 91 7.17 5.43 -1.31
CA GLU A 91 6.65 6.26 -2.41
C GLU A 91 5.76 5.40 -3.31
N LEU A 92 4.78 6.06 -3.93
CA LEU A 92 3.81 5.48 -4.85
C LEU A 92 3.79 6.30 -6.13
N GLU A 93 3.63 5.66 -7.28
CA GLU A 93 3.49 6.36 -8.56
C GLU A 93 2.58 5.58 -9.50
N GLY A 94 1.64 6.26 -10.17
CA GLY A 94 0.71 5.60 -11.08
C GLY A 94 -0.53 6.44 -11.41
N PRO A 95 -1.56 5.81 -12.01
CA PRO A 95 -2.82 6.47 -12.34
C PRO A 95 -3.53 7.03 -11.10
N VAL A 96 -4.06 8.25 -11.19
CA VAL A 96 -4.62 8.96 -10.03
C VAL A 96 -5.94 8.39 -9.51
N ARG A 97 -6.62 7.59 -10.32
CA ARG A 97 -7.93 7.00 -9.98
C ARG A 97 -7.82 5.64 -9.29
N GLY A 98 -6.58 5.18 -9.08
CA GLY A 98 -6.33 3.85 -8.55
C GLY A 98 -6.46 2.77 -9.59
#